data_AF-A5HFB9-F1
#
_entry.id   AF-A5HFB9-F1
#
_cell.length_a   1.000
_cell.length_b   1.000
_cell.length_c   1.000
_cell.angle_alpha   90.00
_cell.angle_beta   90.00
_cell.angle_gamma   90.00
#
_symmetry.space_group_name_H-M   'P 1'
#
loop_
_entity.id
_entity.type
_entity.pdbx_description
1 polymer ?
#
loop_
_entity_poly.entity_id
_entity_poly.type
_entity_poly.pdbx_seq_one_letter_code
_entity_poly.pdbx_strand_id
1 'polypeptide(L)'
;SEAKTNLKALYTAQKSFFSEKDRYSAFGNEIGFSPERGNRYGYIISVGAGGVAELRDQAVLAAPAGGIESISYDAFRFGGAVAA
;
A
#
# COMPACT_ATOMS: atom_id res chain seq x y z
N SER A 1 8.72 7.70 -14.16
CA SER A 1 9.00 7.89 -12.73
C SER A 1 8.20 6.87 -11.94
N GLU A 2 8.85 6.14 -11.04
CA GLU A 2 8.28 5.03 -10.27
C GLU A 2 7.04 5.43 -9.47
N ALA A 3 7.14 6.50 -8.65
CA ALA A 3 6.03 6.99 -7.83
C ALA A 3 4.78 7.30 -8.66
N LYS A 4 4.95 7.94 -9.81
CA LYS A 4 3.83 8.26 -10.73
C LYS A 4 3.14 7.00 -11.25
N THR A 5 3.92 5.97 -11.60
CA THR A 5 3.37 4.69 -12.08
C THR A 5 2.57 4.00 -10.99
N ASN A 6 3.11 3.90 -9.77
CA ASN A 6 2.42 3.24 -8.66
C ASN A 6 1.19 4.01 -8.19
N LEU A 7 1.23 5.35 -8.15
CA LEU A 7 0.04 6.15 -7.85
C LEU A 7 -1.05 6.00 -8.92
N LYS A 8 -0.67 5.84 -10.19
CA LYS A 8 -1.63 5.53 -11.26
C LYS A 8 -2.23 4.13 -11.10
N ALA A 9 -1.45 3.16 -10.64
CA ALA A 9 -1.93 1.81 -10.32
C ALA A 9 -2.92 1.84 -9.15
N LEU A 10 -2.60 2.56 -8.06
CA LEU A 10 -3.51 2.77 -6.92
C LEU A 10 -4.85 3.38 -7.38
N TYR A 11 -4.81 4.43 -8.20
CA TYR A 11 -6.02 5.04 -8.75
C TYR A 11 -6.84 4.08 -9.62
N THR A 12 -6.17 3.29 -10.47
CA THR A 12 -6.83 2.31 -11.35
C THR A 12 -7.50 1.20 -10.55
N ALA A 13 -6.80 0.68 -9.54
CA ALA A 13 -7.32 -0.30 -8.59
C ALA A 13 -8.59 0.24 -7.89
N GLN A 14 -8.53 1.48 -7.41
CA GLN A 14 -9.66 2.11 -6.74
C GLN A 14 -10.87 2.31 -7.66
N LYS A 15 -10.65 2.69 -8.92
CA LYS A 15 -11.73 2.78 -9.92
C LYS A 15 -12.37 1.43 -10.19
N SER A 16 -11.56 0.40 -10.41
CA SER A 16 -12.05 -0.96 -10.67
C SER A 16 -12.91 -1.45 -9.51
N PHE A 17 -12.44 -1.26 -8.29
CA PHE A 17 -13.16 -1.61 -7.08
C PHE A 17 -14.49 -0.85 -6.96
N PHE A 18 -14.49 0.45 -7.24
CA PHE A 18 -15.72 1.26 -7.23
C PHE A 18 -16.72 0.76 -8.28
N SER A 19 -16.28 0.42 -9.49
CA SER A 19 -17.17 -0.14 -10.52
C SER A 19 -17.79 -1.47 -10.13
N GLU A 20 -17.13 -2.27 -9.29
CA GLU A 20 -17.65 -3.57 -8.84
C GLU A 20 -18.51 -3.48 -7.56
N LYS A 21 -18.12 -2.63 -6.62
CA LYS A 21 -18.71 -2.59 -5.26
C LYS A 21 -19.54 -1.35 -4.96
N ASP A 22 -19.58 -0.38 -5.89
CA ASP A 22 -20.26 0.91 -5.76
C ASP A 22 -19.83 1.72 -4.51
N ARG A 23 -18.60 1.50 -4.05
CA ARG A 23 -17.98 2.25 -2.96
C ARG A 23 -16.47 2.30 -3.08
N TYR A 24 -15.85 3.25 -2.40
CA TYR A 24 -14.41 3.24 -2.21
C TYR A 24 -14.01 2.32 -1.04
N SER A 25 -12.73 2.00 -0.98
CA SER A 25 -12.13 1.27 0.13
C SER A 25 -10.95 2.06 0.68
N ALA A 26 -10.74 1.92 1.98
CA ALA A 26 -9.62 2.50 2.69
C ALA A 26 -8.37 1.60 2.66
N PHE A 27 -8.48 0.38 2.11
CA PHE A 27 -7.51 -0.69 2.34
C PHE A 27 -6.92 -1.24 1.03
N GLY A 28 -5.59 -1.20 0.92
CA GLY A 28 -4.84 -1.62 -0.27
C GLY A 28 -5.05 -3.08 -0.65
N ASN A 29 -5.12 -3.98 0.34
CA ASN A 29 -5.40 -5.41 0.13
C ASN A 29 -6.84 -5.68 -0.36
N GLU A 30 -7.79 -4.80 -0.11
CA GLU A 30 -9.17 -4.95 -0.58
C GLU A 30 -9.32 -4.51 -2.04
N ILE A 31 -8.59 -3.48 -2.46
CA ILE A 31 -8.58 -2.98 -3.84
C ILE A 31 -7.54 -3.69 -4.73
N GLY A 32 -6.74 -4.60 -4.18
CA GLY A 32 -5.67 -5.30 -4.90
C GLY A 32 -4.46 -4.42 -5.23
N PHE A 33 -4.24 -3.32 -4.51
CA PHE A 33 -3.06 -2.49 -4.67
C PHE A 33 -1.90 -3.04 -3.83
N SER A 34 -0.87 -3.53 -4.50
CA SER A 34 0.40 -3.91 -3.89
C SER A 34 1.55 -3.54 -4.83
N PRO A 35 2.31 -2.46 -4.55
CA PRO A 35 3.48 -2.12 -5.35
C PRO A 35 4.53 -3.21 -5.20
N GLU A 36 5.31 -3.43 -6.26
CA GLU A 36 6.38 -4.43 -6.25
C GLU A 36 7.43 -4.14 -5.15
N ARG A 37 8.08 -5.19 -4.65
CA ARG A 37 9.21 -5.06 -3.72
C ARG A 37 10.34 -4.23 -4.36
N GLY A 38 11.07 -3.51 -3.53
CA GLY A 38 12.09 -2.55 -3.97
C GLY A 38 11.54 -1.17 -4.34
N ASN A 39 10.31 -0.84 -3.90
CA ASN A 39 9.75 0.49 -4.05
C ASN A 39 10.52 1.54 -3.21
N ARG A 40 10.87 2.66 -3.82
CA ARG A 40 11.62 3.77 -3.19
C ARG A 40 10.72 4.73 -2.41
N TYR A 41 9.42 4.68 -2.67
CA TYR A 41 8.42 5.56 -2.07
C TYR A 41 7.40 4.74 -1.30
N GLY A 42 6.94 5.27 -0.17
CA GLY A 42 5.76 4.79 0.53
C GLY A 42 4.49 5.35 -0.07
N TYR A 43 3.37 4.67 0.17
CA TYR A 43 2.05 5.03 -0.35
C TYR A 43 1.04 4.99 0.79
N ILE A 44 0.37 6.11 1.03
CA ILE A 44 -0.73 6.23 1.99
C ILE A 44 -2.02 6.05 1.19
N ILE A 45 -2.82 5.04 1.54
CA ILE A 45 -4.12 4.77 0.92
C ILE A 45 -5.22 5.53 1.68
N SER A 46 -5.17 5.49 3.01
CA SER A 46 -6.11 6.19 3.88
C SER A 46 -5.45 6.61 5.19
N VAL A 47 -6.13 7.46 5.95
CA VAL A 47 -5.68 7.93 7.27
C VAL A 47 -6.84 7.80 8.24
N GLY A 48 -6.62 7.14 9.37
CA GLY A 48 -7.63 7.02 10.44
C GLY A 48 -8.76 6.02 10.14
N ALA A 49 -8.56 5.10 9.19
CA ALA A 49 -9.54 4.07 8.85
C ALA A 49 -9.47 2.85 9.78
N GLY A 50 -8.53 2.83 10.73
CA GLY A 50 -8.30 1.70 11.64
C GLY A 50 -7.59 0.52 10.96
N GLY A 51 -6.84 0.80 9.88
CA GLY A 51 -6.02 -0.20 9.21
C GLY A 51 -4.65 -0.37 9.87
N VAL A 52 -3.79 -1.14 9.21
CA VAL A 52 -2.39 -1.33 9.58
C VAL A 52 -1.47 -0.79 8.49
N ALA A 53 -0.29 -0.33 8.89
CA ALA A 53 0.80 -0.05 7.97
C ALA A 53 1.50 -1.36 7.58
N GLU A 54 1.64 -1.61 6.27
CA GLU A 54 2.56 -2.65 5.78
C GLU A 54 3.98 -2.09 5.79
N LEU A 55 4.73 -2.42 6.84
CA LEU A 55 6.14 -2.10 6.96
C LEU A 55 6.97 -3.11 6.14
N ARG A 56 7.80 -2.60 5.24
CA ARG A 56 8.69 -3.38 4.36
C ARG A 56 10.14 -3.33 4.82
N ASP A 57 10.35 -3.60 6.11
CA ASP A 57 11.64 -3.63 6.79
C ASP A 57 12.24 -5.04 6.90
N GLN A 58 11.46 -6.07 6.56
CA GLN A 58 11.90 -7.47 6.58
C GLN A 58 12.00 -8.09 5.17
N ALA A 59 12.78 -9.18 5.07
CA ALA A 59 12.89 -9.96 3.84
C ALA A 59 11.55 -10.57 3.43
N VAL A 60 10.82 -11.11 4.42
CA VAL A 60 9.50 -11.73 4.27
C VAL A 60 8.49 -10.89 5.04
N LEU A 61 7.42 -10.49 4.36
CA LEU A 61 6.33 -9.74 4.99
C LEU A 61 5.41 -10.72 5.71
N ALA A 62 5.08 -10.41 6.97
CA ALA A 62 4.04 -11.12 7.69
C ALA A 62 2.67 -10.83 7.04
N ALA A 63 1.74 -11.76 7.18
CA ALA A 63 0.36 -11.49 6.78
C ALA A 63 -0.18 -10.28 7.56
N PRO A 64 -0.82 -9.31 6.89
CA PRO A 64 -1.35 -8.13 7.55
C PRO A 64 -2.43 -8.53 8.54
N ALA A 65 -2.38 -7.96 9.75
CA ALA A 65 -3.36 -8.21 10.81
C ALA A 65 -4.73 -7.55 10.55
N GLY A 66 -4.86 -6.76 9.48
CA GLY A 66 -6.06 -6.02 9.12
C GLY A 66 -5.99 -5.44 7.70
N GLY A 67 -6.87 -4.49 7.41
CA GLY A 67 -6.82 -3.73 6.15
C GLY A 67 -5.57 -2.87 6.07
N ILE A 68 -4.90 -2.84 4.92
CA ILE A 68 -3.65 -2.09 4.74
C ILE A 68 -3.98 -0.62 4.41
N GLU A 69 -3.73 0.31 5.33
CA GLU A 69 -3.98 1.74 5.09
C GLU A 69 -2.77 2.51 4.56
N SER A 70 -1.56 1.97 4.75
CA SER A 70 -0.32 2.50 4.19
C SER A 70 0.65 1.38 3.87
N ILE A 71 1.52 1.60 2.88
CA ILE A 71 2.60 0.69 2.50
C ILE A 71 3.89 1.50 2.52
N SER A 72 4.88 1.08 3.30
CA SER A 72 6.14 1.81 3.41
C SER A 72 7.01 1.65 2.16
N TYR A 73 8.05 2.50 2.03
CA TYR A 73 9.15 2.18 1.12
C TYR A 73 9.85 0.88 1.57
N ASP A 74 10.57 0.23 0.65
CA ASP A 74 11.28 -1.02 0.94
C ASP A 74 12.57 -0.75 1.75
N ALA A 75 12.40 -0.51 3.05
CA ALA A 75 13.49 -0.27 3.98
C ALA A 75 14.39 -1.50 4.14
N PHE A 76 13.87 -2.72 3.92
CA PHE A 76 14.71 -3.92 3.87
C PHE A 76 15.76 -3.83 2.77
N ARG A 77 15.38 -3.35 1.58
CA ARG A 77 16.30 -3.17 0.46
C ARG A 77 17.19 -1.95 0.60
N PHE A 78 16.64 -0.82 1.03
CA PHE A 78 17.34 0.47 0.97
C PHE A 78 17.94 0.93 2.30
N GLY A 79 17.64 0.23 3.40
CA GLY A 79 18.00 0.65 4.74
C GLY A 79 17.20 1.87 5.22
N GLY A 80 17.23 2.12 6.53
CA GLY A 80 16.58 3.28 7.15
C GLY A 80 15.46 2.91 8.11
N ALA A 81 15.04 3.89 8.90
CA ALA A 81 13.88 3.75 9.77
C ALA A 81 12.59 3.89 8.95
N VAL A 82 11.62 3.05 9.25
CA VAL A 82 10.27 3.11 8.67
C VAL A 82 9.30 3.42 9.80
N ALA A 83 8.45 4.42 9.57
CA ALA A 83 7.34 4.76 10.46
C ALA A 83 6.03 4.33 9.81
N ALA A 84 5.11 3.87 10.66
CA ALA A 84 3.73 3.58 10.30
C ALA A 84 2.95 4.87 10.00
#